data_AF-A0A834MWE5-F1
#
_entry.id   AF-A0A834MWE5-F1
#
_cell.length_a   1.000
_cell.length_b   1.000
_cell.length_c   1.000
_cell.angle_alpha   90.00
_cell.angle_beta   90.00
_cell.angle_gamma   90.00
#
_symmetry.space_group_name_H-M   'P 1'
#
loop_
_entity.id
_entity.type
_entity.pdbx_description
1 polymer ?
#
loop_
_entity_poly.entity_id
_entity_poly.type
_entity_poly.pdbx_seq_one_letter_code
_entity_poly.pdbx_strand_id
1 'polypeptide(L)'
;MNTNVSGRIKDIDNATMMKFIEVLTTCVVFQYLATICTTHLLINVKNQGGDILLETISSNVTEDVITLEFQRSDGTLVTQLIDFKNEVQVIKALVLGEEERGQNQYQVMCFVNHFYKVDFISSDAMSKLRQKNPGTVRVAEEDKGHANYTMDLFLDVSQSKDISKHVASLCSEAAGSAYTRNEDIKQWIQRPGSTETSLMAAVYNFTSTAMSQQNPTETRSQFVSKCADTSNLWVPCTCSLELCIGWYPCGLKFCKGKTEGRKVASTYRCGIKTCKKCFIFTYYSKMKQNCLWDE
;
A
#
# COMPACT_ATOMS: atom_id res chain seq x y z
N MET A 1 74.70 20.37 6.01
CA MET A 1 74.80 19.56 4.78
C MET A 1 73.44 18.96 4.51
N ASN A 2 72.75 19.49 3.50
CA ASN A 2 71.40 19.12 3.09
C ASN A 2 71.40 17.80 2.31
N THR A 3 70.45 16.91 2.59
CA THR A 3 69.99 15.91 1.62
C THR A 3 68.45 15.90 1.59
N ASN A 4 67.95 16.25 0.41
CA ASN A 4 66.55 16.28 0.00
C ASN A 4 65.88 14.90 0.10
N VAL A 5 64.67 14.86 0.66
CA VAL A 5 63.68 13.80 0.37
C VAL A 5 62.57 14.46 -0.43
N SER A 6 62.66 14.35 -1.76
CA SER A 6 61.61 14.79 -2.69
C SER A 6 60.62 13.63 -2.90
N GLY A 7 59.47 13.74 -2.25
CA GLY A 7 58.32 12.85 -2.42
C GLY A 7 57.62 13.15 -3.75
N ARG A 8 57.60 12.15 -4.63
CA ARG A 8 57.01 12.18 -5.97
C ARG A 8 55.48 12.21 -5.89
N ILE A 9 54.88 13.40 -5.88
CA ILE A 9 53.45 13.58 -6.25
C ILE A 9 53.39 13.37 -7.76
N LYS A 10 52.76 12.29 -8.21
CA LYS A 10 52.53 12.06 -9.64
C LYS A 10 51.50 13.08 -10.13
N ASP A 11 51.93 13.96 -11.02
CA ASP A 11 51.04 14.81 -11.83
C ASP A 11 50.04 13.91 -12.57
N ILE A 12 48.76 14.08 -12.27
CA ILE A 12 47.67 13.41 -12.99
C ILE A 12 47.50 14.19 -14.29
N ASP A 13 47.83 13.56 -15.43
CA ASP A 13 47.70 14.17 -16.75
C ASP A 13 46.27 14.71 -16.97
N ASN A 14 46.16 15.94 -17.44
CA ASN A 14 44.89 16.66 -17.63
C ASN A 14 43.92 15.90 -18.56
N ALA A 15 44.47 15.13 -19.52
CA ALA A 15 43.71 14.26 -20.41
C ALA A 15 43.05 13.06 -19.69
N THR A 16 43.71 12.52 -18.67
CA THR A 16 43.13 11.46 -17.81
C THR A 16 42.02 12.01 -16.93
N MET A 17 42.15 13.25 -16.44
CA MET A 17 41.12 13.91 -15.65
C MET A 17 39.87 14.21 -16.51
N MET A 18 40.03 14.70 -17.74
CA MET A 18 38.91 14.93 -18.66
C MET A 18 38.16 13.63 -19.02
N LYS A 19 38.87 12.53 -19.29
CA LYS A 19 38.24 11.22 -19.53
C LYS A 19 37.49 10.70 -18.31
N PHE A 20 38.04 10.92 -17.11
CA PHE A 20 37.37 10.52 -15.88
C PHE A 20 36.08 11.31 -15.65
N ILE A 21 36.10 12.61 -15.96
CA ILE A 21 34.90 13.46 -15.92
C ILE A 21 33.88 12.98 -16.96
N GLU A 22 34.25 12.73 -18.21
CA GLU A 22 33.33 12.21 -19.23
C GLU A 22 32.68 10.87 -18.82
N VAL A 23 33.45 9.95 -18.23
CA VAL A 23 32.93 8.68 -17.71
C VAL A 23 31.98 8.91 -16.52
N LEU A 24 32.30 9.84 -15.63
CA LEU A 24 31.42 10.18 -14.51
C LEU A 24 30.12 10.83 -15.00
N THR A 25 30.18 11.76 -15.95
CA THR A 25 29.00 12.42 -16.51
C THR A 25 28.11 11.42 -17.24
N THR A 26 28.70 10.53 -18.04
CA THR A 26 27.93 9.47 -18.72
C THR A 26 27.28 8.50 -17.74
N CYS A 27 27.97 8.08 -16.68
CA CYS A 27 27.38 7.27 -15.60
C CYS A 27 26.24 7.98 -14.87
N VAL A 28 26.40 9.29 -14.55
CA VAL A 28 25.36 10.08 -13.89
C VAL A 28 24.14 10.26 -14.80
N VAL A 29 24.35 10.55 -16.09
CA VAL A 29 23.26 10.64 -17.08
C VAL A 29 22.56 9.30 -17.24
N PHE A 30 23.30 8.19 -17.28
CA PHE A 30 22.71 6.85 -17.38
C PHE A 30 21.92 6.47 -16.13
N GLN A 31 22.39 6.83 -14.93
CA GLN A 31 21.62 6.67 -13.70
C GLN A 31 20.36 7.54 -13.70
N TYR A 32 20.46 8.79 -14.14
CA TYR A 32 19.29 9.66 -14.25
C TYR A 32 18.25 9.11 -15.24
N LEU A 33 18.68 8.61 -16.40
CA LEU A 33 17.81 8.00 -17.41
C LEU A 33 17.21 6.67 -16.93
N ALA A 34 17.94 5.86 -16.15
CA ALA A 34 17.45 4.60 -15.60
C ALA A 34 16.42 4.79 -14.47
N THR A 35 16.39 5.96 -13.83
CA THR A 35 15.49 6.26 -12.70
C THR A 35 14.06 6.64 -13.17
N ILE A 36 13.85 6.90 -14.48
CA ILE A 36 12.58 7.41 -15.02
C ILE A 36 11.78 6.28 -15.67
N CYS A 37 11.26 5.34 -14.88
CA CYS A 37 10.29 4.36 -15.40
C CYS A 37 9.12 4.04 -14.47
N THR A 38 8.72 4.99 -13.62
CA THR A 38 7.42 4.91 -12.94
C THR A 38 6.35 5.46 -13.88
N THR A 39 5.50 4.56 -14.40
CA THR A 39 4.37 4.98 -15.23
C THR A 39 3.21 5.36 -14.33
N HIS A 40 2.70 6.58 -14.50
CA HIS A 40 1.52 7.07 -13.78
C HIS A 40 0.31 7.12 -14.72
N LEU A 41 -0.84 6.73 -14.20
CA LEU A 41 -2.13 6.78 -14.85
C LEU A 41 -3.07 7.58 -13.96
N LEU A 42 -3.38 8.80 -14.39
CA LEU A 42 -4.31 9.70 -13.71
C LEU A 42 -5.73 9.45 -14.23
N ILE A 43 -6.70 9.26 -13.34
CA ILE A 43 -8.05 8.83 -13.70
C ILE A 43 -9.10 9.63 -12.94
N ASN A 44 -10.02 10.24 -13.65
CA ASN A 44 -11.22 10.81 -13.06
C ASN A 44 -12.21 9.68 -12.76
N VAL A 45 -12.57 9.49 -11.50
CA VAL A 45 -13.45 8.41 -11.05
C VAL A 45 -14.64 9.01 -10.33
N LYS A 46 -15.84 8.54 -10.68
CA LYS A 46 -17.06 8.94 -9.97
C LYS A 46 -17.24 8.09 -8.72
N ASN A 47 -17.26 8.72 -7.54
CA ASN A 47 -17.53 8.04 -6.28
C ASN A 47 -19.03 7.68 -6.15
N GLN A 48 -19.40 6.99 -5.07
CA GLN A 48 -20.81 6.63 -4.81
C GLN A 48 -21.69 7.86 -4.53
N GLY A 49 -21.13 8.91 -3.93
CA GLY A 49 -21.81 10.19 -3.63
C GLY A 49 -22.07 11.07 -4.87
N GLY A 50 -21.48 10.72 -6.01
CA GLY A 50 -21.63 11.45 -7.27
C GLY A 50 -20.49 12.41 -7.59
N ASP A 51 -19.56 12.63 -6.66
CA ASP A 51 -18.37 13.46 -6.85
C ASP A 51 -17.37 12.78 -7.77
N ILE A 52 -16.54 13.60 -8.41
CA ILE A 52 -15.46 13.15 -9.26
C ILE A 52 -14.15 13.34 -8.49
N LEU A 53 -13.47 12.23 -8.22
CA LEU A 53 -12.17 12.19 -7.56
C LEU A 53 -11.10 11.87 -8.58
N LEU A 54 -9.91 12.46 -8.42
CA LEU A 54 -8.74 12.11 -9.22
C LEU A 54 -7.98 10.97 -8.52
N GLU A 55 -7.93 9.82 -9.15
CA GLU A 55 -7.15 8.67 -8.69
C GLU A 55 -5.85 8.56 -9.49
N THR A 56 -4.75 8.32 -8.80
CA THR A 56 -3.43 8.09 -9.40
C THR A 56 -3.07 6.62 -9.26
N ILE A 57 -2.89 5.93 -10.37
CA ILE A 57 -2.38 4.56 -10.38
C ILE A 57 -0.96 4.59 -10.93
N SER A 58 -0.01 4.03 -10.19
CA SER A 58 1.36 3.84 -10.64
C SER A 58 1.75 2.36 -10.62
N SER A 59 2.71 2.02 -11.46
CA SER A 59 3.23 0.65 -11.53
C SER A 59 4.74 0.67 -11.61
N ASN A 60 5.37 -0.19 -10.80
CA ASN A 60 6.80 -0.48 -10.85
C ASN A 60 7.00 -1.94 -11.23
N VAL A 61 7.35 -2.19 -12.50
CA VAL A 61 7.52 -3.54 -13.03
C VAL A 61 8.76 -4.23 -12.44
N THR A 62 9.80 -3.46 -12.12
CA THR A 62 11.04 -3.99 -11.52
C THR A 62 10.81 -4.55 -10.13
N GLU A 63 9.98 -3.87 -9.34
CA GLU A 63 9.63 -4.31 -7.98
C GLU A 63 8.37 -5.19 -7.94
N ASP A 64 7.69 -5.35 -9.08
CA ASP A 64 6.40 -6.03 -9.22
C ASP A 64 5.32 -5.46 -8.27
N VAL A 65 5.18 -4.13 -8.28
CA VAL A 65 4.29 -3.37 -7.41
C VAL A 65 3.34 -2.49 -8.22
N ILE A 66 2.11 -2.35 -7.71
CA ILE A 66 1.13 -1.37 -8.15
C ILE A 66 0.72 -0.51 -6.95
N THR A 67 0.62 0.80 -7.15
CA THR A 67 0.13 1.74 -6.13
C THR A 67 -1.05 2.51 -6.69
N LEU A 68 -2.13 2.63 -5.90
CA LEU A 68 -3.32 3.41 -6.20
C LEU A 68 -3.51 4.45 -5.09
N GLU A 69 -3.68 5.71 -5.45
CA GLU A 69 -3.75 6.84 -4.52
C GLU A 69 -4.90 7.78 -4.87
N PHE A 70 -5.66 8.20 -3.86
CA PHE A 70 -6.74 9.17 -4.01
C PHE A 70 -7.05 9.88 -2.69
N GLN A 71 -7.72 11.02 -2.79
CA GLN A 71 -8.27 11.75 -1.66
C GLN A 71 -9.79 11.57 -1.62
N ARG A 72 -10.33 11.20 -0.46
CA ARG A 72 -11.78 11.15 -0.20
C ARG A 72 -12.36 12.56 -0.05
N SER A 73 -13.68 12.66 -0.12
CA SER A 73 -14.42 13.92 0.08
C SER A 73 -14.24 14.52 1.49
N ASP A 74 -13.99 13.68 2.50
CA ASP A 74 -13.66 14.08 3.87
C ASP A 74 -12.19 14.49 4.07
N GLY A 75 -11.40 14.52 2.98
CA GLY A 75 -9.99 14.89 3.00
C GLY A 75 -9.03 13.73 3.32
N THR A 76 -9.54 12.55 3.70
CA THR A 76 -8.71 11.37 3.96
C THR A 76 -7.90 10.97 2.73
N LEU A 77 -6.59 10.85 2.88
CA LEU A 77 -5.71 10.34 1.82
C LEU A 77 -5.60 8.83 1.93
N VAL A 78 -5.92 8.13 0.84
CA VAL A 78 -5.88 6.67 0.76
C VAL A 78 -4.80 6.26 -0.23
N THR A 79 -3.87 5.43 0.23
CA THR A 79 -2.83 4.80 -0.60
C THR A 79 -2.96 3.30 -0.48
N GLN A 80 -3.31 2.62 -1.57
CA GLN A 80 -3.26 1.17 -1.68
C GLN A 80 -1.99 0.76 -2.43
N LEU A 81 -1.22 -0.15 -1.86
CA LEU A 81 -0.06 -0.78 -2.49
C LEU A 81 -0.31 -2.29 -2.61
N ILE A 82 -0.03 -2.84 -3.79
CA ILE A 82 -0.12 -4.26 -4.11
C ILE A 82 1.28 -4.76 -4.46
N ASP A 83 1.84 -5.62 -3.63
CA ASP A 83 3.13 -6.29 -3.83
C ASP A 83 2.90 -7.71 -4.34
N PHE A 84 2.96 -7.89 -5.66
CA PHE A 84 2.70 -9.19 -6.30
C PHE A 84 3.71 -10.26 -5.95
N LYS A 85 4.95 -9.85 -5.65
CA LYS A 85 6.03 -10.78 -5.31
C LYS A 85 5.74 -11.47 -3.99
N ASN A 86 5.28 -10.72 -3.00
CA ASN A 86 5.00 -11.23 -1.66
C ASN A 86 3.51 -11.49 -1.39
N GLU A 87 2.62 -11.21 -2.35
CA GLU A 87 1.16 -11.36 -2.21
C GLU A 87 0.62 -10.55 -1.03
N VAL A 88 1.10 -9.31 -0.90
CA VAL A 88 0.72 -8.37 0.17
C VAL A 88 -0.02 -7.18 -0.41
N GLN A 89 -1.16 -6.84 0.19
CA GLN A 89 -1.86 -5.58 0.01
C GLN A 89 -1.69 -4.73 1.26
N VAL A 90 -1.24 -3.49 1.08
CA VAL A 90 -1.21 -2.47 2.13
C VAL A 90 -2.22 -1.40 1.77
N ILE A 91 -3.16 -1.11 2.66
CA ILE A 91 -4.04 0.06 2.55
C ILE A 91 -3.68 1.02 3.67
N LYS A 92 -3.04 2.14 3.31
CA LYS A 92 -2.75 3.27 4.19
C LYS A 92 -3.91 4.26 4.11
N ALA A 93 -4.44 4.66 5.26
CA ALA A 93 -5.37 5.77 5.38
C ALA A 93 -4.76 6.84 6.28
N LEU A 94 -4.58 8.05 5.74
CA LEU A 94 -4.22 9.23 6.49
C LEU A 94 -5.50 10.07 6.67
N VAL A 95 -6.06 10.01 7.88
CA VAL A 95 -7.27 10.73 8.25
C VAL A 95 -6.86 12.04 8.91
N LEU A 96 -7.41 13.15 8.45
CA LEU A 96 -7.14 14.47 9.01
C LEU A 96 -7.89 14.61 10.35
N GLY A 97 -7.28 15.33 11.30
CA GLY A 97 -7.94 15.64 12.57
C GLY A 97 -9.08 16.64 12.36
N GLU A 98 -10.19 16.42 13.05
CA GLU A 98 -11.32 17.35 13.10
C GLU A 98 -11.11 18.40 14.20
N GLU A 99 -10.72 19.63 13.81
CA GLU A 99 -10.44 20.73 14.74
C GLU A 99 -11.65 21.05 15.64
N GLU A 100 -12.87 21.00 15.07
CA GLU A 100 -14.14 21.20 15.77
C GLU A 100 -14.40 20.15 16.88
N ARG A 101 -13.67 19.03 16.86
CA ARG A 101 -13.74 17.96 17.87
C ARG A 101 -12.48 17.90 18.73
N GLY A 102 -11.65 18.93 18.67
CA GLY A 102 -10.41 19.05 19.45
C GLY A 102 -9.27 18.17 18.94
N GLN A 103 -9.32 17.70 17.68
CA GLN A 103 -8.21 17.01 17.05
C GLN A 103 -7.41 18.00 16.18
N ASN A 104 -6.14 18.21 16.51
CA ASN A 104 -5.23 19.08 15.75
C ASN A 104 -4.14 18.30 14.99
N GLN A 105 -4.15 16.97 15.09
CA GLN A 105 -3.19 16.08 14.44
C GLN A 105 -3.91 15.12 13.51
N TYR A 106 -3.23 14.73 12.44
CA TYR A 106 -3.67 13.66 11.56
C TYR A 106 -3.36 12.29 12.18
N GLN A 107 -4.08 11.27 11.73
CA GLN A 107 -3.87 9.88 12.13
C GLN A 107 -3.56 9.05 10.89
N VAL A 108 -2.56 8.18 11.00
CA VAL A 108 -2.20 7.25 9.94
C VAL A 108 -2.53 5.84 10.39
N MET A 109 -3.29 5.11 9.58
CA MET A 109 -3.58 3.70 9.79
C MET A 109 -3.08 2.90 8.60
N CYS A 110 -2.56 1.71 8.87
CA CYS A 110 -2.15 0.77 7.83
C CYS A 110 -2.81 -0.59 8.03
N PHE A 111 -3.53 -1.06 7.02
CA PHE A 111 -4.12 -2.39 6.99
C PHE A 111 -3.34 -3.25 6.01
N VAL A 112 -2.65 -4.27 6.53
CA VAL A 112 -1.79 -5.16 5.74
C VAL A 112 -2.43 -6.54 5.67
N ASN A 113 -2.88 -6.91 4.47
CA ASN A 113 -3.62 -8.15 4.21
C ASN A 113 -2.97 -8.95 3.09
N HIS A 114 -3.22 -10.25 3.05
CA HIS A 114 -2.93 -11.05 1.87
C HIS A 114 -3.90 -10.67 0.74
N PHE A 115 -3.42 -10.67 -0.50
CA PHE A 115 -4.28 -10.49 -1.68
C PHE A 115 -4.08 -11.61 -2.68
N TYR A 116 -5.11 -11.89 -3.46
CA TYR A 116 -5.03 -12.88 -4.52
C TYR A 116 -4.64 -12.23 -5.85
N LYS A 117 -3.65 -12.80 -6.54
CA LYS A 117 -3.18 -12.30 -7.84
C LYS A 117 -4.28 -12.15 -8.89
N VAL A 118 -5.35 -12.93 -8.79
CA VAL A 118 -6.50 -12.87 -9.72
C VAL A 118 -7.35 -11.60 -9.56
N ASP A 119 -7.18 -10.86 -8.46
CA ASP A 119 -7.96 -9.65 -8.19
C ASP A 119 -7.44 -8.43 -8.96
N PHE A 120 -6.22 -8.49 -9.50
CA PHE A 120 -5.57 -7.40 -10.22
C PHE A 120 -4.96 -7.87 -11.55
N ILE A 121 -4.84 -6.96 -12.52
CA ILE A 121 -3.91 -7.19 -13.64
C ILE A 121 -2.46 -7.07 -13.14
N SER A 122 -1.52 -7.77 -13.79
CA SER A 122 -0.11 -7.69 -13.41
C SER A 122 0.46 -6.28 -13.52
N SER A 123 1.54 -6.00 -12.78
CA SER A 123 2.30 -4.75 -12.87
C SER A 123 2.73 -4.44 -14.31
N ASP A 124 3.22 -5.42 -15.07
CA ASP A 124 3.55 -5.27 -16.49
C ASP A 124 2.35 -4.79 -17.33
N ALA A 125 1.16 -5.36 -17.12
CA ALA A 125 -0.04 -4.93 -17.83
C ALA A 125 -0.49 -3.52 -17.41
N MET A 126 -0.43 -3.24 -16.10
CA MET A 126 -0.75 -1.92 -15.53
C MET A 126 0.15 -0.83 -16.12
N SER A 127 1.46 -1.12 -16.19
CA SER A 127 2.47 -0.20 -16.73
C SER A 127 2.28 0.15 -18.21
N LYS A 128 1.38 -0.53 -18.93
CA LYS A 128 1.07 -0.29 -20.36
C LYS A 128 -0.27 0.44 -20.55
N LEU A 129 -1.05 0.64 -19.49
CA LEU A 129 -2.31 1.35 -19.57
C LEU A 129 -2.10 2.84 -19.80
N ARG A 130 -2.81 3.40 -20.79
CA ARG A 130 -2.77 4.82 -21.12
C ARG A 130 -4.19 5.33 -21.28
N GLN A 131 -4.42 6.57 -20.86
CA GLN A 131 -5.70 7.21 -21.13
C GLN A 131 -5.73 7.75 -22.55
N LYS A 132 -6.71 7.30 -23.33
CA LYS A 132 -6.98 7.91 -24.64
C LYS A 132 -7.54 9.33 -24.50
N ASN A 133 -8.41 9.54 -23.50
CA ASN A 133 -9.12 10.79 -23.25
C ASN A 133 -9.01 11.18 -21.76
N PRO A 134 -8.14 12.14 -21.40
CA PRO A 134 -7.88 12.52 -20.00
C PRO A 134 -9.12 13.01 -19.22
N GLY A 135 -10.04 13.72 -19.87
CA GLY A 135 -11.27 14.23 -19.25
C GLY A 135 -12.38 13.20 -19.04
N THR A 136 -12.16 11.93 -19.41
CA THR A 136 -13.21 10.90 -19.26
C THR A 136 -13.36 10.49 -17.81
N VAL A 137 -14.55 10.70 -17.26
CA VAL A 137 -14.96 10.14 -15.98
C VAL A 137 -15.21 8.64 -16.13
N ARG A 138 -14.53 7.84 -15.32
CA ARG A 138 -14.60 6.39 -15.33
C ARG A 138 -15.54 5.87 -14.25
N VAL A 139 -16.23 4.79 -14.60
CA VAL A 139 -17.07 3.99 -13.71
C VAL A 139 -16.62 2.54 -13.86
N ALA A 140 -16.56 1.81 -12.75
CA ALA A 140 -16.23 0.40 -12.76
C ALA A 140 -17.28 -0.42 -13.51
N GLU A 141 -16.85 -1.47 -14.22
CA GLU A 141 -17.75 -2.37 -14.94
C GLU A 141 -18.37 -3.42 -14.01
N GLU A 142 -17.65 -3.83 -12.97
CA GLU A 142 -18.09 -4.80 -11.97
C GLU A 142 -18.01 -4.22 -10.55
N ASP A 143 -19.04 -4.48 -9.76
CA ASP A 143 -19.04 -4.24 -8.31
C ASP A 143 -18.62 -5.52 -7.58
N LYS A 144 -17.45 -5.50 -6.91
CA LYS A 144 -16.99 -6.62 -6.08
C LYS A 144 -17.60 -6.60 -4.67
N GLY A 145 -18.44 -5.61 -4.35
CA GLY A 145 -19.10 -5.47 -3.05
C GLY A 145 -18.14 -5.10 -1.93
N HIS A 146 -18.51 -5.52 -0.71
CA HIS A 146 -17.79 -5.23 0.52
C HIS A 146 -17.03 -6.46 0.99
N ALA A 147 -15.80 -6.26 1.45
CA ALA A 147 -15.01 -7.27 2.14
C ALA A 147 -14.76 -6.82 3.58
N ASN A 148 -15.17 -7.66 4.53
CA ASN A 148 -15.03 -7.41 5.95
C ASN A 148 -13.71 -7.98 6.46
N TYR A 149 -12.92 -7.15 7.13
CA TYR A 149 -11.63 -7.50 7.69
C TYR A 149 -11.65 -7.22 9.19
N THR A 150 -11.67 -8.26 10.00
CA THR A 150 -11.46 -8.13 11.44
C THR A 150 -9.96 -8.24 11.74
N MET A 151 -9.36 -7.10 12.06
CA MET A 151 -7.93 -6.98 12.35
C MET A 151 -7.65 -7.41 13.79
N ASP A 152 -7.11 -8.61 13.96
CA ASP A 152 -6.87 -9.23 15.26
C ASP A 152 -5.41 -9.13 15.74
N LEU A 153 -4.51 -8.59 14.92
CA LEU A 153 -3.09 -8.40 15.24
C LEU A 153 -2.63 -6.98 14.96
N PHE A 154 -1.79 -6.46 15.85
CA PHE A 154 -0.93 -5.33 15.52
C PHE A 154 0.28 -5.79 14.72
N LEU A 155 0.73 -4.94 13.82
CA LEU A 155 1.91 -5.15 13.00
C LEU A 155 3.05 -4.23 13.48
N ASP A 156 4.19 -4.83 13.80
CA ASP A 156 5.44 -4.10 14.00
C ASP A 156 6.03 -3.72 12.64
N VAL A 157 5.87 -2.45 12.28
CA VAL A 157 6.34 -1.87 11.02
C VAL A 157 7.85 -2.09 10.84
N SER A 158 8.65 -2.09 11.91
CA SER A 158 10.11 -2.26 11.83
C SER A 158 10.54 -3.69 11.49
N GLN A 159 9.76 -4.68 11.94
CA GLN A 159 10.02 -6.11 11.72
C GLN A 159 9.26 -6.67 10.51
N SER A 160 8.45 -5.86 9.84
CA SER A 160 7.55 -6.29 8.75
C SER A 160 8.23 -6.64 7.41
N LYS A 161 9.56 -6.59 7.32
CA LYS A 161 10.31 -6.78 6.07
C LYS A 161 10.07 -8.16 5.42
N ASP A 162 9.88 -9.19 6.24
CA ASP A 162 9.62 -10.56 5.77
C ASP A 162 8.16 -10.77 5.32
N ILE A 163 7.26 -9.85 5.68
CA ILE A 163 5.93 -9.77 5.09
C ILE A 163 6.04 -9.08 3.74
N SER A 164 6.54 -7.85 3.73
CA SER A 164 6.92 -7.10 2.53
C SER A 164 7.83 -5.94 2.90
N LYS A 165 8.89 -5.72 2.09
CA LYS A 165 9.81 -4.59 2.26
C LYS A 165 9.14 -3.22 2.16
N HIS A 166 7.97 -3.13 1.52
CA HIS A 166 7.26 -1.88 1.27
C HIS A 166 6.46 -1.39 2.49
N VAL A 167 6.18 -2.27 3.46
CA VAL A 167 5.43 -1.91 4.67
C VAL A 167 6.20 -0.87 5.48
N ALA A 168 7.50 -1.08 5.70
CA ALA A 168 8.32 -0.17 6.50
C ALA A 168 8.35 1.26 5.93
N SER A 169 8.39 1.41 4.60
CA SER A 169 8.39 2.73 3.96
C SER A 169 7.01 3.37 3.92
N LEU A 170 5.97 2.60 3.62
CA LEU A 170 4.61 3.14 3.45
C LEU A 170 3.94 3.45 4.81
N CYS A 171 4.21 2.62 5.81
CA CYS A 171 3.55 2.65 7.13
C CYS A 171 4.44 3.19 8.25
N SER A 172 5.54 3.86 7.93
CA SER A 172 6.48 4.43 8.91
C SER A 172 5.80 5.33 9.96
N GLU A 173 4.80 6.11 9.54
CA GLU A 173 4.00 6.99 10.38
C GLU A 173 2.85 6.29 11.12
N ALA A 174 2.57 5.01 10.79
CA ALA A 174 1.51 4.22 11.39
C ALA A 174 2.01 3.38 12.59
N ALA A 175 3.06 3.85 13.27
CA ALA A 175 3.65 3.13 14.40
C ALA A 175 2.60 2.98 15.54
N GLY A 176 2.18 1.74 15.78
CA GLY A 176 1.13 1.43 16.77
C GLY A 176 -0.31 1.59 16.26
N SER A 177 -0.50 1.79 14.95
CA SER A 177 -1.76 1.82 14.20
C SER A 177 -1.64 1.09 12.86
N ALA A 178 -0.73 0.13 12.79
CA ALA A 178 -0.59 -0.82 11.69
C ALA A 178 -1.13 -2.18 12.14
N TYR A 179 -1.88 -2.83 11.25
CA TYR A 179 -2.70 -3.97 11.58
C TYR A 179 -2.57 -5.08 10.52
N THR A 180 -2.70 -6.33 10.96
CA THR A 180 -2.85 -7.49 10.07
C THR A 180 -3.78 -8.53 10.71
N ARG A 181 -3.93 -9.69 10.07
CA ARG A 181 -4.77 -10.80 10.58
C ARG A 181 -4.02 -12.10 10.72
N ASN A 182 -4.43 -12.93 11.68
CA ASN A 182 -3.96 -14.32 11.77
C ASN A 182 -4.21 -15.10 10.47
N GLU A 183 -5.31 -14.81 9.77
CA GLU A 183 -5.62 -15.43 8.47
C GLU A 183 -4.59 -15.08 7.40
N ASP A 184 -4.13 -13.83 7.35
CA ASP A 184 -3.16 -13.37 6.36
C ASP A 184 -1.78 -13.97 6.63
N ILE A 185 -1.39 -14.07 7.91
CA ILE A 185 -0.16 -14.76 8.32
C ILE A 185 -0.18 -16.23 7.84
N LYS A 186 -1.31 -16.94 7.99
CA LYS A 186 -1.45 -18.32 7.52
C LYS A 186 -1.29 -18.46 6.00
N GLN A 187 -1.76 -17.49 5.22
CA GLN A 187 -1.52 -17.46 3.77
C GLN A 187 -0.04 -17.22 3.48
N TRP A 188 0.56 -16.25 4.17
CA TRP A 188 1.95 -15.88 3.95
C TRP A 188 2.96 -16.94 4.35
N ILE A 189 2.67 -17.79 5.34
CA ILE A 189 3.51 -18.94 5.72
C ILE A 189 3.65 -19.95 4.57
N GLN A 190 2.64 -20.04 3.70
CA GLN A 190 2.65 -20.97 2.57
C GLN A 190 3.54 -20.50 1.42
N ARG A 191 4.09 -19.29 1.49
CA ARG A 191 4.96 -18.73 0.45
C ARG A 191 6.32 -19.45 0.45
N PRO A 192 6.95 -19.66 -0.71
CA PRO A 192 8.31 -20.19 -0.76
C PRO A 192 9.30 -19.26 -0.04
N GLY A 193 10.06 -19.80 0.92
CA GLY A 193 11.11 -19.06 1.62
C GLY A 193 10.64 -18.22 2.82
N SER A 194 9.34 -18.22 3.16
CA SER A 194 8.86 -17.65 4.42
C SER A 194 8.97 -18.65 5.56
N THR A 195 9.24 -18.16 6.77
CA THR A 195 9.20 -18.97 8.00
C THR A 195 8.15 -18.42 8.95
N GLU A 196 7.43 -19.30 9.64
CA GLU A 196 6.44 -18.88 10.64
C GLU A 196 7.08 -18.01 11.73
N THR A 197 8.26 -18.38 12.23
CA THR A 197 8.98 -17.63 13.26
C THR A 197 9.24 -16.18 12.84
N SER A 198 9.65 -15.94 11.59
CA SER A 198 9.97 -14.59 11.12
C SER A 198 8.72 -13.74 10.91
N LEU A 199 7.62 -14.33 10.43
CA LEU A 199 6.34 -13.64 10.28
C LEU A 199 5.70 -13.32 11.64
N MET A 200 5.77 -14.27 12.58
CA MET A 200 5.24 -14.08 13.94
C MET A 200 6.06 -13.04 14.74
N ALA A 201 7.35 -12.88 14.45
CA ALA A 201 8.17 -11.83 15.06
C ALA A 201 7.73 -10.41 14.64
N ALA A 202 6.99 -10.26 13.54
CA ALA A 202 6.48 -8.99 13.05
C ALA A 202 5.10 -8.60 13.61
N VAL A 203 4.48 -9.43 14.45
CA VAL A 203 3.11 -9.21 14.94
C VAL A 203 2.99 -9.39 16.45
N TYR A 204 2.01 -8.72 17.04
CA TYR A 204 1.67 -8.88 18.46
C TYR A 204 0.18 -8.66 18.71
N ASN A 205 -0.34 -9.30 19.76
CA ASN A 205 -1.75 -9.20 20.13
C ASN A 205 -2.10 -7.84 20.75
N PHE A 206 -3.35 -7.41 20.60
CA PHE A 206 -3.87 -6.21 21.28
C PHE A 206 -4.13 -6.43 22.78
N THR A 207 -4.30 -7.67 23.23
CA THR A 207 -4.52 -7.99 24.65
C THR A 207 -3.31 -7.75 25.53
N SER A 208 -2.09 -7.86 25.00
CA SER A 208 -0.87 -7.58 25.77
C SER A 208 -0.72 -6.10 26.12
N THR A 209 -1.39 -5.19 25.41
CA THR A 209 -1.40 -3.75 25.71
C THR A 209 -2.51 -3.35 26.68
N ALA A 210 -3.55 -4.17 26.86
CA ALA A 210 -4.60 -3.95 27.87
C ALA A 210 -4.13 -4.28 29.31
N MET A 211 -3.02 -5.01 29.46
CA MET A 211 -2.53 -5.48 30.76
C MET A 211 -1.75 -4.45 31.59
N SER A 212 -1.50 -3.23 31.08
CA SER A 212 -0.73 -2.23 31.82
C SER A 212 -1.56 -1.26 32.68
N GLN A 213 -2.90 -1.38 32.71
CA GLN A 213 -3.75 -0.42 33.44
C GLN A 213 -4.91 -1.02 34.27
N GLN A 214 -4.98 -2.33 34.52
CA GLN A 214 -6.04 -2.88 35.36
C GLN A 214 -5.53 -3.86 36.41
N ASN A 215 -5.97 -3.61 37.66
CA ASN A 215 -5.77 -4.46 38.83
C ASN A 215 -6.18 -5.91 38.54
N PRO A 216 -5.43 -6.92 39.03
CA PRO A 216 -5.60 -8.33 38.66
C PRO A 216 -6.74 -9.00 39.44
N THR A 217 -7.96 -8.48 39.33
CA THR A 217 -9.15 -9.11 39.89
C THR A 217 -10.33 -8.86 38.98
N GLU A 218 -10.44 -9.64 37.89
CA GLU A 218 -11.71 -10.16 37.37
C GLU A 218 -11.48 -11.01 36.11
N THR A 219 -11.77 -12.30 36.22
CA THR A 219 -11.78 -13.29 35.13
C THR A 219 -13.01 -13.09 34.24
N ARG A 220 -13.11 -11.95 33.57
CA ARG A 220 -14.06 -11.73 32.47
C ARG A 220 -13.28 -11.70 31.17
N SER A 221 -13.69 -12.51 30.20
CA SER A 221 -13.33 -12.32 28.79
C SER A 221 -13.49 -10.83 28.46
N GLN A 222 -12.37 -10.11 28.30
CA GLN A 222 -12.34 -8.68 28.03
C GLN A 222 -12.92 -8.43 26.63
N PHE A 223 -14.24 -8.38 26.52
CA PHE A 223 -14.93 -7.90 25.34
C PHE A 223 -14.74 -6.38 25.28
N VAL A 224 -13.90 -5.94 24.36
CA VAL A 224 -13.72 -4.53 24.04
C VAL A 224 -15.00 -4.06 23.34
N SER A 225 -15.67 -3.04 23.88
CA SER A 225 -16.89 -2.47 23.28
C SER A 225 -16.59 -1.74 21.98
N LYS A 226 -17.61 -1.51 21.13
CA LYS A 226 -17.43 -0.65 19.96
C LYS A 226 -17.22 0.80 20.38
N CYS A 227 -16.49 1.55 19.56
CA CYS A 227 -16.23 2.98 19.82
C CYS A 227 -17.52 3.81 19.79
N ALA A 228 -18.46 3.45 18.91
CA ALA A 228 -19.80 4.03 18.84
C ALA A 228 -20.59 3.88 20.16
N ASP A 229 -20.47 2.73 20.84
CA ASP A 229 -21.26 2.39 22.04
C ASP A 229 -20.74 3.04 23.33
N THR A 230 -19.57 3.68 23.29
CA THR A 230 -18.87 4.14 24.50
C THR A 230 -18.76 5.66 24.51
N SER A 231 -19.15 6.34 25.58
CA SER A 231 -19.05 7.82 25.67
C SER A 231 -17.69 8.33 26.15
N ASN A 232 -16.92 7.50 26.85
CA ASN A 232 -15.60 7.87 27.35
C ASN A 232 -14.56 7.87 26.21
N LEU A 233 -13.91 9.01 25.98
CA LEU A 233 -12.93 9.18 24.89
C LEU A 233 -11.60 8.45 25.12
N TRP A 234 -11.29 8.11 26.37
CA TRP A 234 -9.96 7.64 26.79
C TRP A 234 -9.89 6.13 27.03
N VAL A 235 -10.96 5.41 26.71
CA VAL A 235 -11.02 3.94 26.86
C VAL A 235 -10.71 3.26 25.53
N PRO A 236 -10.11 2.07 25.58
CA PRO A 236 -9.94 1.25 24.39
C PRO A 236 -11.29 0.78 23.86
N CYS A 237 -11.39 0.67 22.54
CA CYS A 237 -12.61 0.26 21.86
C CYS A 237 -12.31 -0.37 20.50
N THR A 238 -13.29 -1.05 19.92
CA THR A 238 -13.21 -1.57 18.55
C THR A 238 -13.81 -0.54 17.60
N CYS A 239 -13.02 -0.14 16.60
CA CYS A 239 -13.35 0.85 15.59
C CYS A 239 -13.68 0.19 14.25
N SER A 240 -14.57 0.79 13.47
CA SER A 240 -14.83 0.45 12.08
C SER A 240 -14.37 1.56 11.14
N LEU A 241 -13.67 1.22 10.06
CA LEU A 241 -13.33 2.13 8.97
C LEU A 241 -13.66 1.49 7.62
N GLU A 242 -14.54 2.14 6.87
CA GLU A 242 -14.85 1.76 5.49
C GLU A 242 -14.01 2.57 4.50
N LEU A 243 -13.35 1.87 3.57
CA LEU A 243 -12.58 2.45 2.47
C LEU A 243 -13.03 1.83 1.14
N CYS A 244 -13.49 2.65 0.19
CA CYS A 244 -13.93 2.19 -1.12
C CYS A 244 -12.97 2.63 -2.22
N ILE A 245 -12.59 1.68 -3.08
CA ILE A 245 -11.87 1.95 -4.32
C ILE A 245 -12.91 1.99 -5.44
N GLY A 246 -13.10 3.17 -6.02
CA GLY A 246 -14.16 3.44 -6.99
C GLY A 246 -13.88 2.86 -8.37
N TRP A 247 -12.61 2.66 -8.71
CA TRP A 247 -12.20 2.08 -9.98
C TRP A 247 -10.80 1.48 -9.91
N TYR A 248 -10.62 0.24 -10.35
CA TYR A 248 -9.29 -0.32 -10.56
C TYR A 248 -9.29 -1.41 -11.65
N PRO A 249 -8.20 -1.61 -12.39
CA PRO A 249 -8.07 -2.70 -13.36
C PRO A 249 -7.91 -4.07 -12.67
N CYS A 250 -8.96 -4.88 -12.71
CA CYS A 250 -9.05 -6.16 -12.03
C CYS A 250 -8.94 -7.38 -12.96
N GLY A 251 -8.88 -7.17 -14.28
CA GLY A 251 -8.73 -8.28 -15.23
C GLY A 251 -8.39 -7.81 -16.64
N LEU A 252 -7.95 -8.76 -17.48
CA LEU A 252 -7.72 -8.53 -18.90
C LEU A 252 -8.92 -9.00 -19.72
N LYS A 253 -9.26 -8.27 -20.78
CA LYS A 253 -10.25 -8.68 -21.78
C LYS A 253 -9.57 -9.23 -23.03
N PHE A 254 -10.13 -10.34 -23.52
CA PHE A 254 -9.65 -11.01 -24.72
C PHE A 254 -10.72 -10.99 -25.81
N CYS A 255 -10.32 -10.56 -27.01
CA CYS A 255 -11.18 -10.53 -28.18
C CYS A 255 -10.79 -11.65 -29.15
N LYS A 256 -11.75 -12.14 -29.94
CA LYS A 256 -11.51 -13.14 -30.98
C LYS A 256 -10.96 -12.46 -32.23
N GLY A 257 -9.87 -13.00 -32.77
CA GLY A 257 -9.32 -12.62 -34.07
C GLY A 257 -10.16 -13.17 -35.22
N LYS A 258 -10.07 -12.52 -36.39
CA LYS A 258 -10.71 -12.99 -37.62
C LYS A 258 -10.12 -14.34 -38.04
N THR A 259 -10.99 -15.29 -38.38
CA THR A 259 -10.62 -16.66 -38.76
C THR A 259 -10.36 -16.73 -40.27
N GLU A 260 -9.13 -16.48 -40.70
CA GLU A 260 -8.73 -16.81 -42.07
C GLU A 260 -8.24 -18.27 -42.12
N GLY A 261 -9.17 -19.18 -42.42
CA GLY A 261 -8.86 -20.52 -42.95
C GLY A 261 -8.15 -21.54 -42.05
N ARG A 262 -7.75 -21.23 -40.81
CA ARG A 262 -7.18 -22.21 -39.86
C ARG A 262 -8.09 -22.44 -38.65
N LYS A 263 -8.24 -23.71 -38.26
CA LYS A 263 -9.22 -24.26 -37.28
C LYS A 263 -9.09 -23.78 -35.83
N VAL A 264 -8.24 -22.79 -35.52
CA VAL A 264 -8.09 -22.24 -34.16
C VAL A 264 -8.26 -20.73 -34.21
N ALA A 265 -9.36 -20.22 -33.65
CA ALA A 265 -9.58 -18.80 -33.49
C ALA A 265 -8.52 -18.23 -32.54
N SER A 266 -7.61 -17.40 -33.04
CA SER A 266 -6.62 -16.72 -32.21
C SER A 266 -7.31 -15.68 -31.33
N THR A 267 -7.01 -15.66 -30.03
CA THR A 267 -7.50 -14.64 -29.10
C THR A 267 -6.41 -13.62 -28.82
N TYR A 268 -6.73 -12.33 -28.82
CA TYR A 268 -5.78 -11.25 -28.51
C TYR A 268 -6.29 -10.35 -27.38
N ARG A 269 -5.37 -9.69 -26.67
CA ARG A 269 -5.69 -8.74 -25.60
C ARG A 269 -6.27 -7.47 -26.23
N CYS A 270 -7.48 -7.09 -25.83
CA CYS A 270 -8.18 -5.94 -26.41
C CYS A 270 -8.64 -4.89 -25.40
N GLY A 271 -8.48 -5.15 -24.10
CA GLY A 271 -8.82 -4.17 -23.08
C GLY A 271 -8.63 -4.71 -21.67
N ILE A 272 -9.20 -3.98 -20.72
CA ILE A 272 -9.23 -4.35 -19.31
C ILE A 272 -10.67 -4.51 -18.84
N LYS A 273 -10.84 -5.32 -17.82
CA LYS A 273 -12.00 -5.35 -16.95
C LYS A 273 -11.71 -4.48 -15.75
N THR A 274 -12.67 -3.64 -15.37
CA THR A 274 -12.52 -2.68 -14.26
C THR A 274 -13.51 -3.00 -13.16
N CYS A 275 -13.06 -2.89 -11.93
CA CYS A 275 -13.84 -3.22 -10.74
C CYS A 275 -13.88 -2.05 -9.76
N LYS A 276 -14.83 -2.11 -8.84
CA LYS A 276 -14.83 -1.34 -7.60
C LYS A 276 -15.00 -2.29 -6.42
N LYS A 277 -14.45 -1.94 -5.26
CA LYS A 277 -14.49 -2.77 -4.04
C LYS A 277 -14.41 -1.89 -2.81
N CYS A 278 -15.19 -2.21 -1.79
CA CYS A 278 -15.12 -1.58 -0.48
C CYS A 278 -14.52 -2.55 0.55
N PHE A 279 -13.72 -2.00 1.45
CA PHE A 279 -13.04 -2.70 2.53
C PHE A 279 -13.58 -2.14 3.84
N ILE A 280 -14.14 -3.00 4.67
CA ILE A 280 -14.63 -2.62 6.00
C ILE A 280 -13.65 -3.21 7.01
N PHE A 281 -12.84 -2.36 7.62
CA PHE A 281 -11.85 -2.74 8.61
C PHE A 281 -12.42 -2.55 10.01
N THR A 282 -12.53 -3.65 10.75
CA THR A 282 -12.80 -3.63 12.18
C THR A 282 -11.49 -3.84 12.92
N TYR A 283 -11.04 -2.88 13.74
CA TYR A 283 -9.73 -2.92 14.38
C TYR A 283 -9.76 -2.37 15.81
N TYR A 284 -8.76 -2.75 16.60
CA TYR A 284 -8.61 -2.26 17.96
C TYR A 284 -8.02 -0.83 17.96
N SER A 285 -8.71 0.06 18.66
CA SER A 285 -8.23 1.41 18.96
C SER A 285 -7.85 1.52 20.44
N LYS A 286 -6.68 2.11 20.72
CA LYS A 286 -6.20 2.33 22.09
C LYS A 286 -7.09 3.30 22.87
N MET A 287 -7.73 4.24 22.17
CA MET A 287 -8.60 5.26 22.74
C MET A 287 -9.71 5.59 21.75
N LYS A 288 -10.95 5.80 22.22
CA LYS A 288 -12.05 6.26 21.36
C LYS A 288 -11.72 7.56 20.62
N GLN A 289 -10.91 8.46 21.20
CA GLN A 289 -10.46 9.67 20.50
C GLN A 289 -9.73 9.39 19.17
N ASN A 290 -9.18 8.20 18.96
CA ASN A 290 -8.54 7.79 17.71
C ASN A 290 -9.52 7.15 16.70
N CYS A 291 -10.82 7.19 16.98
CA CYS A 291 -11.87 6.59 16.19
C CYS A 291 -13.14 7.44 16.30
N LEU A 292 -13.04 8.68 15.80
CA LEU A 292 -14.15 9.64 15.86
C LEU A 292 -15.10 9.53 14.66
N TRP A 293 -14.73 8.78 13.63
CA TRP A 293 -15.54 8.54 12.43
C TRP A 293 -16.52 7.37 12.57
N ASP A 294 -16.38 6.55 13.61
CA ASP A 294 -17.25 5.40 13.89
C ASP A 294 -18.32 5.82 14.92
N GLU A 295 -19.33 6.55 14.43
CA GLU A 295 -20.50 7.01 15.20
C GLU A 295 -21.75 6.16 14.93
#